data_AF-A0A920QIU5-F1
#
_entry.id   AF-A0A920QIU5-F1
#
_cell.length_a   1.000
_cell.length_b   1.000
_cell.length_c   1.000
_cell.angle_alpha   90.00
_cell.angle_beta   90.00
_cell.angle_gamma   90.00
#
_symmetry.space_group_name_H-M   'P 1'
#
loop_
_entity.id
_entity.type
_entity.pdbx_description
1 polymer ?
#
loop_
_entity_poly.entity_id
_entity_poly.type
_entity_poly.pdbx_seq_one_letter_code
_entity_poly.pdbx_strand_id
1 'polypeptide(L)'
;MSDRILSVEAHGGSFGLGYIIAEKDLTPDDWYFPCHFKDDPVMAGSLMAEGCVQLLQFFMLYIGLQTLVEDATFQPIHELPQIVRCRGQVIPGNPKMTYHVEVKEIGLKPHPYAIADIDILAGDRIVVDFRDLGVQLAEKSSQTRVRKNQRIAFNKEDNIELTKKNKIKTSGSQLVADEQMIREFALGDIDKCFGPDFSIYRGRSIQRNPNGDLQLISRVTDLQGKRMEFDKPMTLVSEYDVPKDAWYYLDNSHPSNMPYSVLMEIALQPCGFLSTHSGAILSYPELDLCYRNLEGNGKLLSNPELQGKTVVNEVELLSTVSSGDTIIQTHSFSLSCGGQQFYHGDTMFGYFTREALDAQVGLDGGKQLYPGLTKLWTKIPELI
;
A
#
# COMPACT_ATOMS: atom_id res chain seq x y z
N MET A 1 -0.07 14.04 5.98
CA MET A 1 -0.33 14.01 4.53
C MET A 1 -1.41 15.00 4.07
N SER A 2 -2.06 15.74 4.97
CA SER A 2 -2.81 16.95 4.63
C SER A 2 -2.13 18.15 5.29
N ASP A 3 -2.16 19.30 4.63
CA ASP A 3 -1.57 20.54 5.14
C ASP A 3 -2.61 21.39 5.89
N ARG A 4 -3.88 21.33 5.46
CA ARG A 4 -4.96 22.19 5.98
C ARG A 4 -6.30 21.49 5.97
N ILE A 5 -7.09 21.74 7.02
CA ILE A 5 -8.50 21.38 7.10
C ILE A 5 -9.32 22.62 6.76
N LEU A 6 -10.11 22.56 5.70
CA LEU A 6 -10.91 23.68 5.20
C LEU A 6 -12.26 23.78 5.92
N SER A 7 -12.90 22.64 6.20
CA SER A 7 -14.15 22.59 6.94
C SER A 7 -14.29 21.29 7.73
N VAL A 8 -14.99 21.38 8.86
CA VAL A 8 -15.39 20.23 9.69
C VAL A 8 -16.84 20.43 10.11
N GLU A 9 -17.70 19.52 9.69
CA GLU A 9 -19.12 19.51 10.02
C GLU A 9 -19.44 18.27 10.83
N ALA A 10 -19.56 18.39 12.16
CA ALA A 10 -19.80 17.25 13.06
C ALA A 10 -21.10 16.48 12.77
N HIS A 11 -22.07 17.13 12.12
CA HIS A 11 -23.36 16.56 11.72
C HIS A 11 -23.58 16.67 10.20
N GLY A 12 -22.49 16.81 9.43
CA GLY A 12 -22.52 16.93 7.97
C GLY A 12 -22.54 15.57 7.27
N GLY A 13 -22.57 15.62 5.94
CA GLY A 13 -22.60 14.44 5.09
C GLY A 13 -23.99 13.81 4.97
N SER A 14 -24.13 12.87 4.05
CA SER A 14 -25.38 12.17 3.72
C SER A 14 -25.89 11.31 4.88
N PHE A 15 -24.99 10.88 5.77
CA PHE A 15 -25.31 10.12 6.97
C PHE A 15 -25.58 11.02 8.20
N GLY A 16 -25.27 12.32 8.12
CA GLY A 16 -25.41 13.26 9.23
C GLY A 16 -24.47 13.00 10.41
N LEU A 17 -23.38 12.26 10.18
CA LEU A 17 -22.43 11.81 11.23
C LEU A 17 -21.06 12.47 11.14
N GLY A 18 -20.81 13.29 10.11
CA GLY A 18 -19.52 13.94 9.95
C GLY A 18 -19.15 14.17 8.49
N TYR A 19 -18.64 15.37 8.19
CA TYR A 19 -18.03 15.68 6.91
C TYR A 19 -16.79 16.56 7.09
N ILE A 20 -15.69 16.23 6.41
CA ILE A 20 -14.44 16.99 6.45
C ILE A 20 -13.99 17.26 5.02
N ILE A 21 -13.58 18.50 4.77
CA ILE A 21 -12.81 18.86 3.59
C ILE A 21 -11.41 19.27 4.05
N ALA A 22 -10.39 18.63 3.49
CA ALA A 22 -9.00 18.96 3.76
C ALA A 22 -8.20 19.01 2.45
N GLU A 23 -7.06 19.70 2.45
CA GLU A 23 -6.22 19.83 1.26
C GLU A 23 -4.74 19.65 1.58
N LYS A 24 -3.97 19.38 0.54
CA LYS A 24 -2.51 19.36 0.51
C LYS A 24 -2.03 20.13 -0.73
N ASP A 25 -1.12 21.06 -0.53
CA ASP A 25 -0.37 21.66 -1.63
C ASP A 25 0.61 20.63 -2.18
N LEU A 26 0.73 20.59 -3.49
CA LEU A 26 1.64 19.69 -4.19
C LEU A 26 2.71 20.54 -4.85
N THR A 27 3.95 20.42 -4.37
CA THR A 27 5.10 21.05 -5.01
C THR A 27 5.91 19.98 -5.75
N PRO A 28 6.49 20.28 -6.92
CA PRO A 28 7.27 19.30 -7.66
C PRO A 28 8.48 18.72 -6.92
N ASP A 29 8.98 19.43 -5.92
CA ASP A 29 10.12 19.09 -5.07
C ASP A 29 9.73 18.42 -3.75
N ASP A 30 8.43 18.19 -3.50
CA ASP A 30 7.97 17.40 -2.36
C ASP A 30 8.70 16.05 -2.35
N TRP A 31 9.30 15.70 -1.20
CA TRP A 31 10.28 14.61 -1.05
C TRP A 31 9.85 13.26 -1.65
N TYR A 32 8.55 12.96 -1.65
CA TYR A 32 8.03 11.69 -2.12
C TYR A 32 8.03 11.57 -3.66
N PHE A 33 7.98 12.67 -4.42
CA PHE A 33 8.05 12.61 -5.89
C PHE A 33 9.38 12.09 -6.42
N PRO A 34 10.56 12.62 -6.01
CA PRO A 34 11.84 12.09 -6.45
C PRO A 34 12.16 10.72 -5.87
N CYS A 35 11.60 10.37 -4.70
CA CYS A 35 11.85 9.10 -4.03
C CYS A 35 10.99 7.93 -4.52
N HIS A 36 9.81 8.17 -5.10
CA HIS A 36 8.91 7.07 -5.46
C HIS A 36 9.35 6.32 -6.73
N PHE A 37 9.44 6.98 -7.90
CA PHE A 37 10.01 6.37 -9.10
C PHE A 37 10.83 7.38 -9.89
N LYS A 38 12.06 6.99 -10.24
CA LYS A 38 12.86 7.77 -11.18
C LYS A 38 12.18 7.77 -12.55
N ASP A 39 12.09 8.93 -13.16
CA ASP A 39 11.51 9.18 -14.49
C ASP A 39 9.97 8.97 -14.63
N ASP A 40 9.27 8.53 -13.57
CA ASP A 40 7.78 8.49 -13.46
C ASP A 40 7.31 9.07 -12.10
N PRO A 41 7.53 10.38 -11.84
CA PRO A 41 7.23 10.96 -10.53
C PRO A 41 5.72 10.98 -10.27
N VAL A 42 5.31 10.23 -9.24
CA VAL A 42 3.91 10.08 -8.83
C VAL A 42 3.86 9.89 -7.32
N MET A 43 2.85 10.43 -6.65
CA MET A 43 2.65 10.18 -5.23
C MET A 43 2.23 8.72 -5.01
N ALA A 44 2.84 8.04 -4.03
CA ALA A 44 2.48 6.68 -3.70
C ALA A 44 1.04 6.58 -3.16
N GLY A 45 0.28 5.59 -3.64
CA GLY A 45 -1.10 5.36 -3.19
C GLY A 45 -1.20 5.07 -1.70
N SER A 46 -0.18 4.40 -1.16
CA SER A 46 0.02 4.16 0.27
C SER A 46 0.06 5.48 1.07
N LEU A 47 0.79 6.50 0.61
CA LEU A 47 0.84 7.82 1.24
C LEU A 47 -0.50 8.57 1.16
N MET A 48 -1.22 8.44 0.04
CA MET A 48 -2.55 9.01 -0.09
C MET A 48 -3.53 8.40 0.93
N ALA A 49 -3.51 7.07 1.08
CA ALA A 49 -4.30 6.34 2.07
C ALA A 49 -3.94 6.72 3.52
N GLU A 50 -2.68 7.01 3.81
CA GLU A 50 -2.25 7.50 5.13
C GLU A 50 -2.93 8.84 5.48
N GLY A 51 -3.10 9.73 4.51
CA GLY A 51 -3.86 10.98 4.70
C GLY A 51 -5.31 10.75 5.10
N CYS A 52 -5.96 9.75 4.49
CA CYS A 52 -7.32 9.34 4.85
C CYS A 52 -7.41 8.89 6.33
N VAL A 53 -6.46 8.06 6.77
CA VAL A 53 -6.37 7.59 8.16
C VAL A 53 -6.20 8.75 9.12
N GLN A 54 -5.27 9.67 8.83
CA GLN A 54 -5.00 10.84 9.66
C GLN A 54 -6.23 11.75 9.81
N LEU A 55 -6.98 11.97 8.74
CA LEU A 55 -8.18 12.81 8.77
C LEU A 55 -9.33 12.16 9.58
N LEU A 56 -9.50 10.84 9.49
CA LEU A 56 -10.48 10.15 10.32
C LEU A 56 -10.09 10.16 11.80
N GLN A 57 -8.81 9.97 12.12
CA GLN A 57 -8.29 10.12 13.47
C GLN A 57 -8.53 11.53 14.01
N PHE A 58 -8.23 12.56 13.20
CA PHE A 58 -8.54 13.95 13.53
C PHE A 58 -10.03 14.12 13.86
N PHE A 59 -10.94 13.58 13.04
CA PHE A 59 -12.37 13.68 13.30
C PHE A 59 -12.76 13.07 14.65
N MET A 60 -12.27 11.85 14.93
CA MET A 60 -12.52 11.17 16.20
C MET A 60 -12.06 12.01 17.39
N LEU A 61 -10.92 12.69 17.26
CA LEU A 61 -10.43 13.64 18.28
C LEU A 61 -11.32 14.88 18.39
N TYR A 62 -11.73 15.43 17.26
CA TYR A 62 -12.55 16.63 17.16
C TYR A 62 -13.91 16.47 17.86
N ILE A 63 -14.56 15.30 17.72
CA ILE A 63 -15.83 15.00 18.39
C ILE A 63 -15.68 14.46 19.82
N GLY A 64 -14.45 14.31 20.31
CA GLY A 64 -14.19 13.96 21.71
C GLY A 64 -14.17 12.46 22.04
N LEU A 65 -14.03 11.54 21.07
CA LEU A 65 -14.03 10.10 21.38
C LEU A 65 -12.88 9.67 22.31
N GLN A 66 -11.77 10.41 22.29
CA GLN A 66 -10.64 10.23 23.20
C GLN A 66 -10.99 10.44 24.67
N THR A 67 -12.05 11.18 25.01
CA THR A 67 -12.44 11.38 26.42
C THR A 67 -13.12 10.16 27.03
N LEU A 68 -13.38 9.13 26.21
CA LEU A 68 -14.05 7.89 26.63
C LEU A 68 -13.06 6.75 26.94
N VAL A 69 -11.77 7.02 26.84
CA VAL A 69 -10.69 6.02 26.99
C VAL A 69 -9.51 6.63 27.74
N GLU A 70 -8.70 5.77 28.37
CA GLU A 70 -7.47 6.13 29.06
C GLU A 70 -6.25 5.54 28.34
N ASP A 71 -5.26 6.39 28.05
CA ASP A 71 -4.00 5.99 27.39
C ASP A 71 -4.23 5.10 26.16
N ALA A 72 -5.10 5.53 25.25
CA ALA A 72 -5.43 4.79 24.03
C ALA A 72 -4.57 5.18 22.84
N THR A 73 -4.48 4.24 21.89
CA THR A 73 -3.86 4.45 20.58
C THR A 73 -4.85 4.15 19.48
N PHE A 74 -4.78 4.88 18.37
CA PHE A 74 -5.51 4.53 17.16
C PHE A 74 -4.97 3.22 16.57
N GLN A 75 -5.89 2.37 16.12
CA GLN A 75 -5.59 1.18 15.33
C GLN A 75 -6.72 0.93 14.32
N PRO A 76 -6.48 0.15 13.25
CA PRO A 76 -7.55 -0.32 12.39
C PRO A 76 -8.63 -1.09 13.17
N ILE A 77 -9.86 -1.05 12.68
CA ILE A 77 -10.91 -1.96 13.16
C ILE A 77 -10.58 -3.38 12.67
N HIS A 78 -10.56 -4.34 13.59
CA HIS A 78 -10.26 -5.72 13.27
C HIS A 78 -11.35 -6.32 12.38
N GLU A 79 -10.94 -7.12 11.40
CA GLU A 79 -11.85 -7.86 10.51
C GLU A 79 -12.80 -6.99 9.67
N LEU A 80 -12.59 -5.66 9.64
CA LEU A 80 -13.35 -4.76 8.77
C LEU A 80 -12.70 -4.75 7.37
N PRO A 81 -13.41 -5.22 6.33
CA PRO A 81 -12.93 -5.09 4.96
C PRO A 81 -12.90 -3.62 4.54
N GLN A 82 -11.87 -3.26 3.79
CA GLN A 82 -11.63 -1.90 3.30
C GLN A 82 -11.39 -1.96 1.79
N ILE A 83 -11.97 -1.01 1.05
CA ILE A 83 -11.82 -0.98 -0.41
C ILE A 83 -11.14 0.32 -0.82
N VAL A 84 -9.94 0.23 -1.39
CA VAL A 84 -9.24 1.37 -1.97
C VAL A 84 -9.20 1.20 -3.49
N ARG A 85 -9.76 2.16 -4.23
CA ARG A 85 -9.73 2.17 -5.69
C ARG A 85 -8.93 3.36 -6.18
N CYS A 86 -7.79 3.10 -6.81
CA CYS A 86 -6.99 4.13 -7.47
C CYS A 86 -7.47 4.28 -8.93
N ARG A 87 -8.00 5.45 -9.28
CA ARG A 87 -8.57 5.79 -10.60
C ARG A 87 -7.79 6.86 -11.36
N GLY A 88 -6.70 7.34 -10.77
CA GLY A 88 -5.86 8.36 -11.36
C GLY A 88 -4.56 8.51 -10.59
N GLN A 89 -3.72 9.43 -11.08
CA GLN A 89 -2.41 9.71 -10.51
C GLN A 89 -2.39 11.10 -9.91
N VAL A 90 -1.64 11.25 -8.82
CA VAL A 90 -1.22 12.55 -8.29
C VAL A 90 0.24 12.76 -8.71
N ILE A 91 0.47 13.73 -9.58
CA ILE A 91 1.79 14.03 -10.19
C ILE A 91 2.23 15.47 -9.86
N PRO A 92 3.52 15.81 -9.99
CA PRO A 92 4.07 17.14 -9.69
C PRO A 92 3.35 18.34 -10.33
N GLY A 93 2.66 18.13 -11.46
CA GLY A 93 1.94 19.19 -12.18
C GLY A 93 0.59 19.57 -11.57
N ASN A 94 0.06 18.77 -10.63
CA ASN A 94 -1.18 19.12 -9.94
C ASN A 94 -0.90 20.21 -8.91
N PRO A 95 -1.70 21.27 -8.83
CA PRO A 95 -1.45 22.34 -7.84
C PRO A 95 -1.83 21.91 -6.42
N LYS A 96 -2.79 21.00 -6.28
CA LYS A 96 -3.31 20.54 -4.99
C LYS A 96 -4.00 19.18 -5.07
N MET A 97 -4.07 18.55 -3.91
CA MET A 97 -4.89 17.37 -3.64
C MET A 97 -5.91 17.71 -2.56
N THR A 98 -7.16 17.27 -2.72
CA THR A 98 -8.25 17.51 -1.77
C THR A 98 -8.78 16.17 -1.25
N TYR A 99 -9.07 16.09 0.04
CA TYR A 99 -9.74 14.98 0.69
C TYR A 99 -11.16 15.38 1.07
N HIS A 100 -12.15 14.59 0.66
CA HIS A 100 -13.53 14.67 1.14
C HIS A 100 -13.81 13.44 1.99
N VAL A 101 -13.94 13.63 3.31
CA VAL A 101 -14.18 12.53 4.27
C VAL A 101 -15.63 12.60 4.72
N GLU A 102 -16.38 11.53 4.47
CA GLU A 102 -17.76 11.37 4.89
C GLU A 102 -17.86 10.24 5.92
N VAL A 103 -18.23 10.58 7.16
CA VAL A 103 -18.34 9.62 8.24
C VAL A 103 -19.68 8.89 8.13
N LYS A 104 -19.64 7.56 8.09
CA LYS A 104 -20.80 6.68 7.92
C LYS A 104 -21.27 6.03 9.21
N GLU A 105 -20.34 5.83 10.13
CA GLU A 105 -20.62 5.14 11.39
C GLU A 105 -19.72 5.67 12.50
N ILE A 106 -20.30 5.83 13.69
CA ILE A 106 -19.58 6.09 14.94
C ILE A 106 -20.12 5.10 15.96
N GLY A 107 -19.23 4.33 16.58
CA GLY A 107 -19.61 3.43 17.67
C GLY A 107 -18.73 3.65 18.89
N LEU A 108 -19.25 3.23 20.05
CA LEU A 108 -18.59 3.43 21.34
C LEU A 108 -18.10 2.12 21.99
N LYS A 109 -18.59 0.97 21.50
CA LYS A 109 -18.36 -0.35 22.10
C LYS A 109 -17.92 -1.36 21.04
N PRO A 110 -17.04 -2.33 21.39
CA PRO A 110 -16.30 -2.44 22.65
C PRO A 110 -15.24 -1.34 22.85
N HIS A 111 -14.88 -0.66 21.76
CA HIS A 111 -13.98 0.49 21.73
C HIS A 111 -14.62 1.62 20.93
N PRO A 112 -14.35 2.90 21.24
CA PRO A 112 -14.76 3.99 20.37
C PRO A 112 -14.14 3.86 18.98
N TYR A 113 -14.95 3.98 17.93
CA TYR A 113 -14.50 3.86 16.54
C TYR A 113 -15.30 4.78 15.62
N ALA A 114 -14.75 5.00 14.43
CA ALA A 114 -15.43 5.62 13.31
C ALA A 114 -15.14 4.86 12.00
N ILE A 115 -16.11 4.85 11.09
CA ILE A 115 -15.97 4.33 9.73
C ILE A 115 -16.35 5.45 8.76
N ALA A 116 -15.52 5.68 7.74
CA ALA A 116 -15.73 6.73 6.76
C ALA A 116 -15.48 6.26 5.32
N ASP A 117 -16.15 6.94 4.40
CA ASP A 117 -15.84 6.92 2.98
C ASP A 117 -15.09 8.19 2.60
N ILE A 118 -14.05 8.06 1.78
CA ILE A 118 -13.13 9.15 1.48
C ILE A 118 -12.81 9.19 0.00
N ASP A 119 -13.13 10.31 -0.63
CA ASP A 119 -12.71 10.61 -1.99
C ASP A 119 -11.48 11.54 -1.95
N ILE A 120 -10.45 11.18 -2.71
CA ILE A 120 -9.26 12.01 -2.92
C ILE A 120 -9.34 12.57 -4.33
N LEU A 121 -9.22 13.89 -4.45
CA LEU A 121 -9.33 14.62 -5.70
C LEU A 121 -8.00 15.27 -6.07
N ALA A 122 -7.67 15.24 -7.37
CA ALA A 122 -6.64 16.08 -7.97
C ALA A 122 -7.34 17.05 -8.94
N GLY A 123 -7.36 18.33 -8.58
CA GLY A 123 -8.30 19.28 -9.19
C GLY A 123 -9.74 18.85 -8.91
N ASP A 124 -10.56 18.69 -9.95
CA ASP A 124 -11.97 18.30 -9.85
C ASP A 124 -12.20 16.79 -10.10
N ARG A 125 -11.14 16.01 -10.32
CA ARG A 125 -11.21 14.58 -10.62
C ARG A 125 -10.92 13.74 -9.37
N ILE A 126 -11.81 12.81 -9.06
CA ILE A 126 -11.56 11.77 -8.05
C ILE A 126 -10.47 10.83 -8.59
N VAL A 127 -9.33 10.80 -7.90
CA VAL A 127 -8.18 9.96 -8.23
C VAL A 127 -8.08 8.74 -7.33
N VAL A 128 -8.61 8.81 -6.10
CA VAL A 128 -8.72 7.65 -5.20
C VAL A 128 -10.07 7.67 -4.51
N ASP A 129 -10.64 6.49 -4.37
CA ASP A 129 -11.94 6.22 -3.76
C ASP A 129 -11.73 5.16 -2.65
N PHE A 130 -11.77 5.58 -1.37
CA PHE A 130 -11.54 4.73 -0.21
C PHE A 130 -12.86 4.50 0.53
N ARG A 131 -13.37 3.27 0.52
CA ARG A 131 -14.60 2.87 1.20
C ARG A 131 -14.35 2.07 2.45
N ASP A 132 -15.18 2.33 3.45
CA ASP A 132 -15.21 1.63 4.74
C ASP A 132 -13.91 1.76 5.54
N LEU A 133 -13.19 2.87 5.42
CA LEU A 133 -12.01 3.11 6.25
C LEU A 133 -12.45 3.18 7.71
N GLY A 134 -12.00 2.21 8.52
CA GLY A 134 -12.35 2.11 9.92
C GLY A 134 -11.17 2.27 10.86
N VAL A 135 -11.31 3.17 11.83
CA VAL A 135 -10.32 3.43 12.88
C VAL A 135 -10.98 3.32 14.25
N GLN A 136 -10.30 2.70 15.20
CA GLN A 136 -10.74 2.56 16.60
C GLN A 136 -9.66 3.01 17.59
N LEU A 137 -10.10 3.43 18.77
CA LEU A 137 -9.25 3.75 19.92
C LEU A 137 -9.12 2.52 20.82
N ALA A 138 -7.92 1.95 20.90
CA ALA A 138 -7.63 0.84 21.80
C ALA A 138 -6.76 1.30 22.96
N GLU A 139 -7.29 1.20 24.18
CA GLU A 139 -6.53 1.47 25.40
C GLU A 139 -5.27 0.62 25.44
N LYS A 140 -4.18 1.21 25.96
CA LYS A 140 -2.92 0.48 26.08
C LYS A 140 -3.10 -0.81 26.82
N SER A 141 -4.03 -0.90 27.79
CA SER A 141 -4.44 -2.00 28.69
C SER A 141 -5.27 -3.12 28.03
N SER A 142 -5.90 -2.86 26.87
CA SER A 142 -6.88 -3.77 26.26
C SER A 142 -6.25 -5.08 25.74
N GLN A 143 -7.02 -6.17 25.73
CA GLN A 143 -6.64 -7.45 25.10
C GLN A 143 -6.79 -7.43 23.58
N THR A 144 -7.70 -6.62 23.04
CA THR A 144 -7.94 -6.39 21.60
C THR A 144 -6.97 -5.38 20.99
N ARG A 145 -6.16 -4.71 21.83
CA ARG A 145 -4.98 -4.01 21.35
C ARG A 145 -4.04 -5.06 20.79
N VAL A 146 -3.50 -4.81 19.60
CA VAL A 146 -2.46 -5.68 19.05
C VAL A 146 -1.28 -5.70 20.03
N ARG A 147 -1.20 -6.75 20.87
CA ARG A 147 -0.26 -6.87 21.98
C ARG A 147 0.52 -8.17 21.90
N LYS A 148 1.80 -8.04 22.27
CA LYS A 148 2.90 -9.01 22.22
C LYS A 148 2.60 -10.47 22.61
N ASN A 149 1.58 -10.76 23.44
CA ASN A 149 1.49 -12.03 24.17
C ASN A 149 0.12 -12.75 24.12
N GLN A 150 -0.86 -12.36 23.30
CA GLN A 150 -2.05 -13.19 23.07
C GLN A 150 -1.87 -14.09 21.84
N ARG A 151 -0.95 -15.04 21.96
CA ARG A 151 -0.86 -16.19 21.07
C ARG A 151 -1.94 -17.19 21.46
N ILE A 152 -3.16 -17.01 20.98
CA ILE A 152 -4.00 -18.17 20.73
C ILE A 152 -3.49 -18.70 19.39
N ALA A 153 -2.73 -19.80 19.46
CA ALA A 153 -2.42 -20.56 18.27
C ALA A 153 -3.77 -20.94 17.63
N PHE A 154 -4.09 -20.30 16.50
CA PHE A 154 -5.07 -20.83 15.57
C PHE A 154 -4.72 -22.30 15.32
N ASN A 155 -5.76 -23.14 15.37
CA ASN A 155 -5.65 -24.59 15.48
C ASN A 155 -4.51 -25.17 14.64
N LYS A 156 -3.76 -26.06 15.29
CA LYS A 156 -2.57 -26.74 14.77
C LYS A 156 -2.85 -27.61 13.54
N GLU A 157 -4.11 -27.78 13.15
CA GLU A 157 -4.55 -28.67 12.08
C GLU A 157 -4.64 -27.94 10.72
N ASP A 158 -5.04 -26.67 10.67
CA ASP A 158 -5.06 -25.87 9.43
C ASP A 158 -3.64 -25.48 8.96
N ASN A 159 -2.69 -25.43 9.90
CA ASN A 159 -1.29 -25.16 9.61
C ASN A 159 -0.58 -26.33 8.92
N ILE A 160 -1.06 -27.57 9.03
CA ILE A 160 -0.33 -28.74 8.51
C ILE A 160 -0.39 -28.81 6.98
N GLU A 161 -1.40 -28.23 6.32
CA GLU A 161 -1.45 -28.21 4.85
C GLU A 161 -0.67 -27.03 4.24
N LEU A 162 -0.65 -25.85 4.87
CA LEU A 162 0.10 -24.68 4.40
C LEU A 162 1.60 -24.76 4.72
N THR A 163 1.98 -25.21 5.93
CA THR A 163 3.41 -25.36 6.29
C THR A 163 4.09 -26.56 5.64
N LYS A 164 3.34 -27.56 5.14
CA LYS A 164 3.92 -28.66 4.36
C LYS A 164 4.32 -28.24 2.94
N LYS A 165 3.73 -27.19 2.37
CA LYS A 165 4.10 -26.67 1.05
C LYS A 165 5.25 -25.65 1.09
N ASN A 166 5.39 -24.87 2.16
CA ASN A 166 6.38 -23.78 2.22
C ASN A 166 7.58 -24.03 3.15
N LYS A 167 8.03 -25.29 3.29
CA LYS A 167 9.40 -25.53 3.77
C LYS A 167 10.40 -25.25 2.64
N ILE A 168 10.60 -23.97 2.34
CA ILE A 168 11.84 -23.55 1.68
C ILE A 168 12.95 -23.91 2.66
N LYS A 169 13.80 -24.85 2.26
CA LYS A 169 15.04 -25.15 2.97
C LYS A 169 15.82 -23.84 3.03
N THR A 170 16.10 -23.36 4.23
CA THR A 170 17.20 -22.41 4.47
C THR A 170 18.53 -23.10 4.15
N SER A 171 18.81 -23.34 2.86
CA SER A 171 20.17 -23.46 2.38
C SER A 171 20.79 -22.07 2.48
N GLY A 172 22.02 -21.99 2.99
CA GLY A 172 22.66 -20.74 3.45
C GLY A 172 22.35 -19.52 2.60
N SER A 173 21.93 -18.43 3.25
CA SER A 173 21.63 -17.15 2.61
C SER A 173 22.79 -16.72 1.72
N GLN A 174 22.57 -16.67 0.41
CA GLN A 174 23.53 -16.16 -0.55
C GLN A 174 23.09 -14.75 -0.93
N LEU A 175 23.93 -13.75 -0.64
CA LEU A 175 23.66 -12.38 -1.07
C LEU A 175 23.50 -12.34 -2.61
N VAL A 176 22.31 -11.97 -3.06
CA VAL A 176 21.94 -11.87 -4.49
C VAL A 176 22.04 -10.43 -4.96
N ALA A 177 21.55 -9.49 -4.15
CA ALA A 177 21.66 -8.07 -4.40
C ALA A 177 21.93 -7.33 -3.09
N ASP A 178 22.97 -6.51 -3.06
CA ASP A 178 23.25 -5.60 -1.94
C ASP A 178 22.53 -4.25 -2.12
N GLU A 179 22.66 -3.36 -1.14
CA GLU A 179 22.02 -2.04 -1.16
C GLU A 179 22.47 -1.20 -2.36
N GLN A 180 23.72 -1.34 -2.80
CA GLN A 180 24.21 -0.62 -3.97
C GLN A 180 23.53 -1.13 -5.24
N MET A 181 23.31 -2.44 -5.38
CA MET A 181 22.55 -3.01 -6.49
C MET A 181 21.09 -2.56 -6.47
N ILE A 182 20.44 -2.53 -5.30
CA ILE A 182 19.09 -1.97 -5.14
C ILE A 182 19.05 -0.51 -5.60
N ARG A 183 20.05 0.29 -5.21
CA ARG A 183 20.18 1.68 -5.63
C ARG A 183 20.41 1.84 -7.14
N GLU A 184 21.19 0.97 -7.77
CA GLU A 184 21.38 0.97 -9.23
C GLU A 184 20.09 0.58 -9.96
N PHE A 185 19.31 -0.36 -9.41
CA PHE A 185 17.97 -0.62 -9.94
C PHE A 185 17.07 0.60 -9.82
N ALA A 186 17.08 1.30 -8.68
CA ALA A 186 16.21 2.44 -8.44
C ALA A 186 16.61 3.71 -9.24
N LEU A 187 17.92 4.01 -9.31
CA LEU A 187 18.42 5.30 -9.82
C LEU A 187 19.39 5.18 -11.01
N GLY A 188 20.03 4.03 -11.18
CA GLY A 188 21.16 3.85 -12.08
C GLY A 188 20.86 2.94 -13.26
N ASP A 189 21.89 2.21 -13.68
CA ASP A 189 21.79 1.27 -14.78
C ASP A 189 21.29 -0.08 -14.27
N ILE A 190 20.14 -0.53 -14.79
CA ILE A 190 19.47 -1.73 -14.33
C ILE A 190 20.33 -3.00 -14.47
N ASP A 191 21.22 -3.04 -15.45
CA ASP A 191 22.09 -4.18 -15.71
C ASP A 191 23.19 -4.36 -14.65
N LYS A 192 23.49 -3.33 -13.87
CA LYS A 192 24.34 -3.48 -12.68
C LYS A 192 23.66 -4.24 -11.54
N CYS A 193 22.32 -4.26 -11.52
CA CYS A 193 21.54 -5.04 -10.56
C CYS A 193 21.20 -6.44 -11.09
N PHE A 194 20.71 -6.54 -12.34
CA PHE A 194 20.18 -7.81 -12.87
C PHE A 194 21.08 -8.51 -13.90
N GLY A 195 22.23 -7.91 -14.23
CA GLY A 195 23.18 -8.45 -15.20
C GLY A 195 22.95 -8.00 -16.65
N PRO A 196 23.85 -8.40 -17.56
CA PRO A 196 24.01 -7.80 -18.90
C PRO A 196 22.80 -7.95 -19.83
N ASP A 197 21.91 -8.93 -19.60
CA ASP A 197 20.68 -9.09 -20.38
C ASP A 197 19.79 -7.83 -20.34
N PHE A 198 19.88 -7.05 -19.24
CA PHE A 198 19.11 -5.82 -19.06
C PHE A 198 19.80 -4.58 -19.64
N SER A 199 20.99 -4.72 -20.25
CA SER A 199 21.72 -3.58 -20.84
C SER A 199 20.96 -2.91 -21.99
N ILE A 200 20.01 -3.63 -22.61
CA ILE A 200 19.09 -3.13 -23.64
C ILE A 200 18.17 -2.01 -23.14
N TYR A 201 18.02 -1.85 -21.82
CA TYR A 201 17.18 -0.82 -21.19
C TYR A 201 17.95 0.41 -20.73
N ARG A 202 19.25 0.50 -21.01
CA ARG A 202 20.03 1.71 -20.68
C ARG A 202 19.44 2.92 -21.40
N GLY A 203 19.19 3.99 -20.62
CA GLY A 203 18.59 5.22 -21.12
C GLY A 203 17.10 5.13 -21.47
N ARG A 204 16.42 4.03 -21.13
CA ARG A 204 14.98 3.84 -21.38
C ARG A 204 14.17 3.94 -20.10
N SER A 205 12.90 4.31 -20.26
CA SER A 205 11.94 4.33 -19.16
C SER A 205 11.41 2.92 -18.93
N ILE A 206 11.68 2.39 -17.74
CA ILE A 206 11.27 1.05 -17.31
C ILE A 206 10.82 1.11 -15.86
N GLN A 207 10.23 0.03 -15.36
CA GLN A 207 10.00 -0.13 -13.92
C GLN A 207 11.28 0.14 -13.13
N ARG A 208 11.13 0.88 -12.03
CA ARG A 208 12.16 1.13 -11.02
C ARG A 208 11.58 0.82 -9.65
N ASN A 209 12.44 0.46 -8.70
CA ASN A 209 12.04 0.47 -7.29
C ASN A 209 12.13 1.90 -6.73
N PRO A 210 11.38 2.20 -5.66
CA PRO A 210 11.57 3.42 -4.89
C PRO A 210 12.99 3.55 -4.32
N ASN A 211 13.39 4.80 -4.08
CA ASN A 211 14.74 5.20 -3.71
C ASN A 211 14.75 6.16 -2.51
N GLY A 212 15.94 6.46 -1.98
CA GLY A 212 16.11 7.43 -0.89
C GLY A 212 15.24 7.08 0.32
N ASP A 213 14.41 8.02 0.74
CA ASP A 213 13.53 7.88 1.91
C ASP A 213 12.38 6.85 1.73
N LEU A 214 12.16 6.37 0.50
CA LEU A 214 11.25 5.26 0.19
C LEU A 214 11.97 3.98 -0.23
N GLN A 215 13.30 3.89 -0.16
CA GLN A 215 13.99 2.63 -0.41
C GLN A 215 13.82 1.68 0.78
N LEU A 216 12.81 0.81 0.71
CA LEU A 216 12.46 -0.09 1.81
C LEU A 216 12.91 -1.53 1.57
N ILE A 217 14.02 -1.67 0.86
CA ILE A 217 14.78 -2.90 0.68
C ILE A 217 16.26 -2.57 0.92
N SER A 218 16.88 -3.25 1.87
CA SER A 218 18.33 -3.15 2.12
C SER A 218 19.10 -4.14 1.26
N ARG A 219 18.57 -5.36 1.06
CA ARG A 219 19.24 -6.44 0.31
C ARG A 219 18.30 -7.58 -0.06
N VAL A 220 18.75 -8.42 -0.98
CA VAL A 220 18.16 -9.71 -1.34
C VAL A 220 19.15 -10.82 -0.98
N THR A 221 18.70 -11.79 -0.18
CA THR A 221 19.55 -12.82 0.43
C THR A 221 19.26 -14.25 -0.04
N ASP A 222 18.18 -14.43 -0.79
CA ASP A 222 17.89 -15.68 -1.50
C ASP A 222 17.02 -15.38 -2.73
N LEU A 223 17.31 -16.05 -3.84
CA LEU A 223 16.52 -15.99 -5.06
C LEU A 223 16.58 -17.35 -5.73
N GLN A 224 15.42 -17.98 -5.88
CA GLN A 224 15.26 -19.28 -6.49
C GLN A 224 14.40 -19.17 -7.74
N GLY A 225 14.65 -20.04 -8.71
CA GLY A 225 14.00 -20.00 -10.02
C GLY A 225 14.93 -19.43 -11.09
N LYS A 226 14.53 -19.60 -12.35
CA LYS A 226 15.33 -19.19 -13.50
C LYS A 226 14.56 -18.19 -14.33
N ARG A 227 15.24 -17.12 -14.74
CA ARG A 227 14.71 -16.10 -15.64
C ARG A 227 14.11 -16.72 -16.90
N MET A 228 12.99 -16.18 -17.36
CA MET A 228 12.20 -16.66 -18.50
C MET A 228 11.54 -18.04 -18.33
N GLU A 229 11.57 -18.66 -17.15
CA GLU A 229 10.88 -19.94 -16.87
C GLU A 229 9.60 -19.70 -16.05
N PHE A 230 8.62 -19.02 -16.65
CA PHE A 230 7.39 -18.59 -15.95
C PHE A 230 6.44 -19.73 -15.54
N ASP A 231 6.66 -20.95 -16.04
CA ASP A 231 5.95 -22.16 -15.64
C ASP A 231 6.61 -22.87 -14.43
N LYS A 232 7.72 -22.32 -13.93
CA LYS A 232 8.45 -22.81 -12.75
C LYS A 232 8.32 -21.82 -11.59
N PRO A 233 8.35 -22.31 -10.32
CA PRO A 233 8.35 -21.42 -9.17
C PRO A 233 9.55 -20.47 -9.19
N MET A 234 9.30 -19.21 -8.84
CA MET A 234 10.34 -18.22 -8.60
C MET A 234 10.05 -17.55 -7.26
N THR A 235 11.04 -17.52 -6.38
CA THR A 235 10.91 -16.99 -5.02
C THR A 235 12.07 -16.07 -4.69
N LEU A 236 11.82 -15.15 -3.76
CA LEU A 236 12.75 -14.13 -3.31
C LEU A 236 12.68 -14.03 -1.78
N VAL A 237 13.83 -13.90 -1.13
CA VAL A 237 13.91 -13.42 0.26
C VAL A 237 14.69 -12.11 0.26
N SER A 238 14.04 -11.07 0.78
CA SER A 238 14.63 -9.74 0.95
C SER A 238 14.60 -9.30 2.39
N GLU A 239 15.50 -8.38 2.74
CA GLU A 239 15.62 -7.81 4.07
C GLU A 239 15.56 -6.29 4.00
N TYR A 240 14.90 -5.69 4.98
CA TYR A 240 14.93 -4.26 5.25
C TYR A 240 15.37 -4.01 6.68
N ASP A 241 16.52 -3.37 6.85
CA ASP A 241 17.01 -2.92 8.14
C ASP A 241 16.33 -1.60 8.50
N VAL A 242 15.36 -1.66 9.41
CA VAL A 242 14.57 -0.51 9.82
C VAL A 242 15.44 0.44 10.65
N PRO A 243 15.72 1.67 10.17
CA PRO A 243 16.53 2.62 10.94
C PRO A 243 15.83 3.00 12.24
N LYS A 244 16.62 3.28 13.30
CA LYS A 244 16.08 3.74 14.59
C LYS A 244 15.52 5.15 14.51
N ASP A 245 16.07 5.94 13.60
CA ASP A 245 15.82 7.35 13.33
C ASP A 245 15.12 7.55 11.98
N ALA A 246 14.42 6.54 11.48
CA ALA A 246 13.68 6.67 10.23
C ALA A 246 12.64 7.80 10.33
N TRP A 247 12.54 8.63 9.28
CA TRP A 247 11.64 9.78 9.23
C TRP A 247 10.20 9.42 9.58
N TYR A 248 9.72 8.26 9.10
CA TYR A 248 8.36 7.77 9.34
C TYR A 248 8.09 7.32 10.79
N TYR A 249 9.10 7.35 11.66
CA TYR A 249 8.92 7.29 13.10
C TYR A 249 9.07 8.64 13.78
N LEU A 250 10.05 9.45 13.35
CA LEU A 250 10.33 10.75 13.94
C LEU A 250 9.18 11.75 13.74
N ASP A 251 8.57 11.72 12.54
CA ASP A 251 7.49 12.61 12.15
C ASP A 251 6.11 11.99 12.44
N ASN A 252 6.08 10.79 13.04
CA ASN A 252 4.85 10.12 13.41
C ASN A 252 4.44 10.48 14.84
N SER A 253 3.16 10.81 15.03
CA SER A 253 2.57 11.06 16.35
C SER A 253 2.60 9.82 17.26
N HIS A 254 2.83 8.63 16.69
CA HIS A 254 3.02 7.38 17.41
C HIS A 254 4.37 6.74 17.06
N PRO A 255 5.47 7.15 17.72
CA PRO A 255 6.82 6.78 17.32
C PRO A 255 7.12 5.28 17.49
N SER A 256 6.26 4.48 18.13
CA SER A 256 6.42 3.02 18.19
C SER A 256 5.80 2.28 16.99
N ASN A 257 4.91 2.94 16.23
CA ASN A 257 4.12 2.28 15.19
C ASN A 257 4.65 2.64 13.81
N MET A 258 4.92 1.61 13.00
CA MET A 258 5.21 1.84 11.59
C MET A 258 3.91 2.23 10.87
N PRO A 259 3.89 3.33 10.07
CA PRO A 259 2.73 3.65 9.25
C PRO A 259 2.37 2.50 8.32
N TYR A 260 1.07 2.27 8.12
CA TYR A 260 0.61 1.16 7.28
C TYR A 260 1.11 1.30 5.84
N SER A 261 1.21 2.54 5.36
CA SER A 261 1.81 2.89 4.07
C SER A 261 3.24 2.34 3.90
N VAL A 262 4.09 2.50 4.91
CA VAL A 262 5.48 1.99 4.92
C VAL A 262 5.50 0.46 4.97
N LEU A 263 4.60 -0.16 5.74
CA LEU A 263 4.46 -1.63 5.78
C LEU A 263 4.06 -2.22 4.42
N MET A 264 3.14 -1.57 3.71
CA MET A 264 2.77 -1.97 2.35
C MET A 264 3.96 -1.86 1.40
N GLU A 265 4.72 -0.77 1.45
CA GLU A 265 5.89 -0.57 0.61
C GLU A 265 6.98 -1.64 0.87
N ILE A 266 7.26 -1.98 2.14
CA ILE A 266 8.18 -3.09 2.49
C ILE A 266 7.70 -4.42 1.88
N ALA A 267 6.39 -4.66 1.84
CA ALA A 267 5.80 -5.85 1.25
C ALA A 267 5.88 -5.86 -0.29
N LEU A 268 5.64 -4.72 -0.94
CA LEU A 268 5.39 -4.62 -2.38
C LEU A 268 6.66 -4.39 -3.21
N GLN A 269 7.65 -3.66 -2.70
CA GLN A 269 8.87 -3.39 -3.47
C GLN A 269 9.64 -4.66 -3.88
N PRO A 270 9.72 -5.71 -3.02
CA PRO A 270 10.35 -6.98 -3.42
C PRO A 270 9.56 -7.74 -4.49
N CYS A 271 8.23 -7.59 -4.55
CA CYS A 271 7.43 -8.11 -5.67
C CYS A 271 7.84 -7.46 -6.98
N GLY A 272 8.03 -6.14 -6.98
CA GLY A 272 8.56 -5.39 -8.13
C GLY A 272 9.94 -5.85 -8.56
N PHE A 273 10.83 -6.07 -7.59
CA PHE A 273 12.17 -6.62 -7.85
C PHE A 273 12.09 -8.01 -8.50
N LEU A 274 11.25 -8.91 -7.97
CA LEU A 274 11.08 -10.26 -8.51
C LEU A 274 10.44 -10.26 -9.89
N SER A 275 9.45 -9.38 -10.12
CA SER A 275 8.82 -9.17 -11.43
C SER A 275 9.87 -8.82 -12.48
N THR A 276 10.76 -7.87 -12.17
CA THR A 276 11.85 -7.47 -13.06
C THR A 276 12.87 -8.61 -13.24
N HIS A 277 13.31 -9.24 -12.16
CA HIS A 277 14.28 -10.34 -12.19
C HIS A 277 13.81 -11.51 -13.06
N SER A 278 12.50 -11.81 -13.03
CA SER A 278 11.90 -12.91 -13.79
C SER A 278 12.12 -12.77 -15.30
N GLY A 279 12.41 -11.56 -15.77
CA GLY A 279 12.69 -11.26 -17.16
C GLY A 279 11.43 -11.09 -18.00
N ALA A 280 10.24 -10.98 -17.40
CA ALA A 280 8.99 -10.83 -18.13
C ALA A 280 9.06 -9.72 -19.20
N ILE A 281 9.62 -8.57 -18.85
CA ILE A 281 9.82 -7.45 -19.77
C ILE A 281 10.79 -7.77 -20.93
N LEU A 282 11.76 -8.67 -20.75
CA LEU A 282 12.67 -9.11 -21.81
C LEU A 282 11.95 -9.89 -22.93
N SER A 283 10.71 -10.32 -22.71
CA SER A 283 9.86 -10.90 -23.77
C SER A 283 9.41 -9.86 -24.80
N TYR A 284 9.50 -8.56 -24.45
CA TYR A 284 9.09 -7.42 -25.27
C TYR A 284 10.19 -6.34 -25.26
N PRO A 285 11.41 -6.69 -25.72
CA PRO A 285 12.59 -5.85 -25.55
C PRO A 285 12.48 -4.51 -26.28
N GLU A 286 11.60 -4.35 -27.24
CA GLU A 286 11.32 -3.12 -27.98
C GLU A 286 10.32 -2.17 -27.29
N LEU A 287 9.60 -2.62 -26.26
CA LEU A 287 8.56 -1.83 -25.59
C LEU A 287 9.06 -1.16 -24.31
N ASP A 288 8.65 0.10 -24.11
CA ASP A 288 8.80 0.81 -22.84
C ASP A 288 7.55 0.55 -22.00
N LEU A 289 7.64 -0.44 -21.10
CA LEU A 289 6.52 -0.88 -20.29
C LEU A 289 6.47 -0.13 -18.95
N CYS A 290 5.31 0.43 -18.66
CA CYS A 290 4.96 1.04 -17.37
C CYS A 290 4.47 -0.04 -16.39
N TYR A 291 4.87 0.06 -15.12
CA TYR A 291 4.51 -0.91 -14.08
C TYR A 291 3.46 -0.35 -13.13
N ARG A 292 2.41 -1.13 -12.83
CA ARG A 292 1.32 -0.70 -11.95
C ARG A 292 0.87 -1.83 -11.04
N ASN A 293 0.57 -1.49 -9.79
CA ASN A 293 -0.22 -2.34 -8.92
C ASN A 293 -1.68 -2.30 -9.39
N LEU A 294 -2.32 -3.46 -9.51
CA LEU A 294 -3.70 -3.59 -9.99
C LEU A 294 -4.65 -3.93 -8.86
N GLU A 295 -4.25 -4.89 -8.04
CA GLU A 295 -5.02 -5.39 -6.92
C GLU A 295 -4.12 -6.12 -5.92
N GLY A 296 -4.67 -6.42 -4.77
CA GLY A 296 -4.04 -7.28 -3.78
C GLY A 296 -4.86 -7.40 -2.53
N ASN A 297 -4.49 -8.38 -1.72
CA ASN A 297 -5.03 -8.59 -0.38
C ASN A 297 -3.87 -8.51 0.62
N GLY A 298 -4.15 -7.99 1.81
CA GLY A 298 -3.18 -7.95 2.90
C GLY A 298 -3.86 -8.21 4.23
N LYS A 299 -3.25 -9.04 5.08
CA LYS A 299 -3.72 -9.34 6.42
C LYS A 299 -2.61 -9.08 7.43
N LEU A 300 -2.80 -8.06 8.26
CA LEU A 300 -1.94 -7.77 9.40
C LEU A 300 -2.30 -8.69 10.57
N LEU A 301 -1.38 -9.59 10.91
CA LEU A 301 -1.54 -10.57 12.00
C LEU A 301 -1.17 -9.98 13.36
N SER A 302 -0.14 -9.12 13.38
CA SER A 302 0.30 -8.41 14.57
C SER A 302 1.07 -7.13 14.20
N ASN A 303 1.34 -6.28 15.19
CA ASN A 303 2.01 -5.00 15.04
C ASN A 303 3.26 -5.00 15.94
N PRO A 304 4.37 -5.62 15.50
CA PRO A 304 5.60 -5.69 16.28
C PRO A 304 6.33 -4.34 16.30
N GLU A 305 7.12 -4.09 17.35
CA GLU A 305 8.13 -3.02 17.35
C GLU A 305 9.21 -3.35 16.33
N LEU A 306 9.40 -2.50 15.31
CA LEU A 306 10.33 -2.77 14.21
C LEU A 306 11.59 -1.90 14.21
N GLN A 307 11.62 -0.80 14.97
CA GLN A 307 12.80 0.10 15.03
C GLN A 307 14.10 -0.63 15.36
N GLY A 308 15.12 -0.40 14.53
CA GLY A 308 16.44 -1.00 14.69
C GLY A 308 16.47 -2.51 14.51
N LYS A 309 15.44 -3.09 13.87
CA LYS A 309 15.37 -4.52 13.55
C LYS A 309 15.32 -4.74 12.06
N THR A 310 15.59 -5.97 11.66
CA THR A 310 15.45 -6.41 10.27
C THR A 310 14.06 -7.02 10.06
N VAL A 311 13.36 -6.51 9.05
CA VAL A 311 12.15 -7.14 8.49
C VAL A 311 12.60 -8.04 7.35
N VAL A 312 12.13 -9.29 7.36
CA VAL A 312 12.35 -10.25 6.27
C VAL A 312 11.05 -10.34 5.47
N ASN A 313 11.15 -10.20 4.15
CA ASN A 313 10.04 -10.39 3.21
C ASN A 313 10.33 -11.58 2.30
N GLU A 314 9.49 -12.61 2.40
CA GLU A 314 9.48 -13.77 1.51
C GLU A 314 8.41 -13.56 0.44
N VAL A 315 8.80 -13.58 -0.83
CA VAL A 315 7.91 -13.37 -1.99
C VAL A 315 7.96 -14.57 -2.93
N GLU A 316 6.81 -14.96 -3.45
CA GLU A 316 6.68 -15.97 -4.52
C GLU A 316 5.93 -15.37 -5.71
N LEU A 317 6.48 -15.54 -6.91
CA LEU A 317 5.80 -15.24 -8.17
C LEU A 317 4.87 -16.42 -8.50
N LEU A 318 3.56 -16.22 -8.31
CA LEU A 318 2.53 -17.24 -8.47
C LEU A 318 2.13 -17.47 -9.92
N SER A 319 2.12 -16.41 -10.74
CA SER A 319 1.73 -16.49 -12.13
C SER A 319 2.34 -15.37 -12.97
N THR A 320 2.51 -15.63 -14.27
CA THR A 320 2.78 -14.61 -15.28
C THR A 320 1.88 -14.90 -16.47
N VAL A 321 1.01 -13.94 -16.82
CA VAL A 321 0.09 -14.04 -17.95
C VAL A 321 0.41 -12.91 -18.91
N SER A 322 0.67 -13.23 -20.16
CA SER A 322 0.90 -12.23 -21.21
C SER A 322 -0.24 -12.27 -22.22
N SER A 323 -0.78 -11.11 -22.58
CA SER A 323 -1.84 -10.95 -23.57
C SER A 323 -1.65 -9.64 -24.34
N GLY A 324 -1.39 -9.74 -25.64
CA GLY A 324 -0.92 -8.58 -26.43
C GLY A 324 0.36 -8.02 -25.83
N ASP A 325 0.37 -6.69 -25.62
CA ASP A 325 1.49 -5.93 -25.03
C ASP A 325 1.33 -5.73 -23.51
N THR A 326 0.45 -6.52 -22.87
CA THR A 326 0.21 -6.48 -21.43
C THR A 326 0.73 -7.75 -20.77
N ILE A 327 1.43 -7.58 -19.65
CA ILE A 327 1.89 -8.69 -18.80
C ILE A 327 1.29 -8.49 -17.42
N ILE A 328 0.66 -9.52 -16.87
CA ILE A 328 0.11 -9.54 -15.52
C ILE A 328 0.87 -10.56 -14.69
N GLN A 329 1.30 -10.18 -13.49
CA GLN A 329 2.02 -11.04 -12.56
C GLN A 329 1.38 -10.99 -11.18
N THR A 330 1.03 -12.17 -10.66
CA THR A 330 0.53 -12.32 -9.29
C THR A 330 1.65 -12.81 -8.39
N HIS A 331 1.76 -12.20 -7.21
CA HIS A 331 2.75 -12.52 -6.20
C HIS A 331 2.05 -12.84 -4.87
N SER A 332 2.65 -13.69 -4.05
CA SER A 332 2.38 -13.71 -2.61
C SER A 332 3.55 -13.12 -1.85
N PHE A 333 3.28 -12.54 -0.67
CA PHE A 333 4.32 -12.01 0.21
C PHE A 333 4.05 -12.38 1.67
N SER A 334 5.12 -12.45 2.47
CA SER A 334 5.09 -12.72 3.90
C SER A 334 6.18 -11.94 4.62
N LEU A 335 5.79 -11.01 5.49
CA LEU A 335 6.70 -10.27 6.35
C LEU A 335 6.86 -10.94 7.71
N SER A 336 8.11 -11.06 8.14
CA SER A 336 8.47 -11.52 9.48
C SER A 336 9.55 -10.67 10.12
N CYS A 337 9.60 -10.66 11.45
CA CYS A 337 10.67 -10.05 12.22
C CYS A 337 11.04 -10.97 13.39
N GLY A 338 12.33 -11.29 13.55
CA GLY A 338 12.78 -12.28 14.56
C GLY A 338 12.14 -13.66 14.38
N GLY A 339 11.87 -14.07 13.13
CA GLY A 339 11.24 -15.35 12.80
C GLY A 339 9.75 -15.44 13.16
N GLN A 340 9.08 -14.31 13.41
CA GLN A 340 7.63 -14.26 13.65
C GLN A 340 6.96 -13.50 12.52
N GLN A 341 6.06 -14.18 11.80
CA GLN A 341 5.25 -13.58 10.75
C GLN A 341 4.27 -12.58 11.36
N PHE A 342 4.12 -11.42 10.72
CA PHE A 342 3.21 -10.38 11.19
C PHE A 342 2.35 -9.75 10.10
N TYR A 343 2.71 -9.89 8.83
CA TYR A 343 1.91 -9.40 7.70
C TYR A 343 2.04 -10.37 6.52
N HIS A 344 0.95 -10.68 5.83
CA HIS A 344 1.00 -11.51 4.63
C HIS A 344 -0.11 -11.12 3.65
N GLY A 345 0.03 -11.56 2.41
CA GLY A 345 -0.94 -11.25 1.39
C GLY A 345 -0.53 -11.71 0.01
N ASP A 346 -1.27 -11.21 -0.96
CA ASP A 346 -1.02 -11.41 -2.38
C ASP A 346 -1.28 -10.11 -3.13
N THR A 347 -0.65 -9.97 -4.29
CA THR A 347 -0.78 -8.76 -5.09
C THR A 347 -0.57 -9.05 -6.56
N MET A 348 -1.28 -8.31 -7.39
CA MET A 348 -1.17 -8.36 -8.83
C MET A 348 -0.56 -7.07 -9.34
N PHE A 349 0.49 -7.22 -10.13
CA PHE A 349 1.09 -6.12 -10.88
C PHE A 349 0.92 -6.35 -12.38
N GLY A 350 0.86 -5.26 -13.12
CA GLY A 350 0.81 -5.29 -14.57
C GLY A 350 1.87 -4.40 -15.21
N TYR A 351 2.38 -4.86 -16.34
CA TYR A 351 3.16 -4.10 -17.29
C TYR A 351 2.27 -3.72 -18.47
N PHE A 352 2.30 -2.44 -18.83
CA PHE A 352 1.45 -1.87 -19.88
C PHE A 352 2.26 -0.90 -20.73
N THR A 353 1.94 -0.79 -22.02
CA THR A 353 2.40 0.34 -22.82
C THR A 353 1.76 1.63 -22.32
N ARG A 354 2.37 2.78 -22.64
CA ARG A 354 1.80 4.09 -22.27
C ARG A 354 0.44 4.29 -22.90
N GLU A 355 0.27 3.89 -24.15
CA GLU A 355 -0.97 3.96 -24.90
C GLU A 355 -2.07 3.13 -24.23
N ALA A 356 -1.74 1.93 -23.73
CA ALA A 356 -2.70 1.09 -23.01
C ALA A 356 -3.14 1.72 -21.68
N LEU A 357 -2.24 2.38 -20.96
CA LEU A 357 -2.58 3.11 -19.73
C LEU A 357 -3.42 4.36 -20.01
N ASP A 358 -3.08 5.13 -21.04
CA ASP A 358 -3.83 6.33 -21.41
C ASP A 358 -5.24 5.97 -21.92
N ALA A 359 -5.40 4.80 -22.54
CA ALA A 359 -6.67 4.26 -23.00
C ALA A 359 -7.46 3.47 -21.93
N GLN A 360 -6.88 3.23 -20.74
CA GLN A 360 -7.62 2.64 -19.62
C GLN A 360 -8.66 3.63 -19.12
N VAL A 361 -9.86 3.51 -19.69
CA VAL A 361 -11.08 3.80 -18.95
C VAL A 361 -11.09 2.86 -17.75
N GLY A 362 -11.10 3.42 -16.53
CA GLY A 362 -11.30 2.62 -15.32
C GLY A 362 -12.57 1.76 -15.43
N LEU A 363 -12.83 0.90 -14.45
CA LEU A 363 -14.01 0.00 -14.49
C LEU A 363 -15.37 0.73 -14.63
N ASP A 364 -15.40 2.06 -14.55
CA ASP A 364 -16.54 2.94 -14.84
C ASP A 364 -16.72 3.31 -16.34
N GLY A 365 -15.86 2.81 -17.22
CA GLY A 365 -15.95 3.08 -18.66
C GLY A 365 -15.75 4.56 -19.02
N GLY A 366 -15.04 5.32 -18.19
CA GLY A 366 -14.79 6.75 -18.40
C GLY A 366 -15.96 7.65 -18.01
N LYS A 367 -16.98 7.13 -17.32
CA LYS A 367 -18.07 7.94 -16.79
C LYS A 367 -17.67 8.60 -15.47
N GLN A 368 -17.75 9.92 -15.43
CA GLN A 368 -17.65 10.68 -14.19
C GLN A 368 -18.85 10.34 -13.29
N LEU A 369 -18.65 9.43 -12.34
CA LEU A 369 -19.64 9.14 -11.30
C LEU A 369 -19.51 10.23 -10.25
N TYR A 370 -20.36 11.25 -10.34
CA TYR A 370 -20.55 12.18 -9.24
C TYR A 370 -21.13 11.41 -8.03
N PRO A 371 -20.65 11.65 -6.80
CA PRO A 371 -21.34 11.19 -5.60
C PRO A 371 -22.80 11.64 -5.69
N GLY A 372 -23.73 10.69 -5.56
CA GLY A 372 -25.12 10.87 -5.93
C GLY A 372 -25.82 12.00 -5.17
N LEU A 373 -25.88 13.18 -5.78
CA LEU A 373 -26.74 14.30 -5.37
C LEU A 373 -28.06 14.37 -6.16
N THR A 374 -28.52 13.27 -6.77
CA THR A 374 -29.75 13.31 -7.57
C THR A 374 -30.74 12.18 -7.28
N LYS A 375 -31.92 12.62 -6.81
CA LYS A 375 -33.23 11.98 -6.71
C LYS A 375 -33.60 11.28 -5.39
N LEU A 376 -33.55 12.02 -4.29
CA LEU A 376 -34.70 12.03 -3.38
C LEU A 376 -35.76 12.99 -3.97
N TRP A 377 -37.03 12.68 -3.76
CA TRP A 377 -38.24 13.35 -4.29
C TRP A 377 -38.74 12.84 -5.66
N THR A 378 -39.52 11.76 -5.65
CA THR A 378 -40.97 11.79 -5.94
C THR A 378 -41.52 10.37 -5.99
N LYS A 379 -42.26 9.99 -4.96
CA LYS A 379 -43.58 9.31 -5.02
C LYS A 379 -43.96 8.88 -3.62
N ILE A 380 -44.77 9.73 -2.98
CA ILE A 380 -45.79 9.26 -2.05
C ILE A 380 -46.85 8.60 -2.94
N PRO A 381 -47.24 7.34 -2.71
CA PRO A 381 -48.57 6.88 -3.05
C PRO A 381 -49.43 7.03 -1.80
N GLU A 382 -50.38 7.96 -1.85
CA GLU A 382 -51.60 7.82 -1.07
C GLU A 382 -52.28 6.50 -1.49
N LEU A 383 -52.71 5.69 -0.52
CA LEU A 383 -54.08 5.21 -0.33
C LEU A 383 -54.15 3.84 0.36
N ILE A 384 -54.80 3.88 1.53
CA ILE A 384 -55.50 2.83 2.30
C ILE A 384 -54.63 1.92 3.17
#